data_AF-A0A9X1D5C6-F1
#
_entry.id   AF-A0A9X1D5C6-F1
#
_cell.length_a   1.000
_cell.length_b   1.000
_cell.length_c   1.000
_cell.angle_alpha   90.00
_cell.angle_beta   90.00
_cell.angle_gamma   90.00
#
_symmetry.space_group_name_H-M   'P 1'
#
loop_
_entity.id
_entity.type
_entity.pdbx_description
1 polymer ?
#
loop_
_entity_poly.entity_id
_entity_poly.type
_entity_poly.pdbx_seq_one_letter_code
_entity_poly.pdbx_strand_id
1 'polypeptide(L)'
;MKSKTLEALLATESGFHSDMVTRFQKLRESSLLSRARGRNAEFLNVDEVVSGIFSMVSGKPGFAAMTAIGLRKLKPVGLPEDAFAQAPTLAAAIGAALQEPILLATVKEIRLGDRDPTKGMMTAAVVYSDGKNECVSLYVPETALSLFAKGKEKEFDRLSLGLSVTQETILAPRLLEKIARGMTRARELAALEGKLQLSVS
;
A
#
# COMPACT_ATOMS: atom_id res chain seq x y z
N MET A 1 0.93 13.84 -3.29
CA MET A 1 2.40 13.91 -3.05
C MET A 1 3.11 13.87 -4.39
N LYS A 2 4.27 14.50 -4.62
CA LYS A 2 4.99 14.37 -5.91
C LYS A 2 5.72 13.03 -6.04
N SER A 3 5.85 12.50 -7.26
CA SER A 3 6.48 11.20 -7.53
C SER A 3 7.88 11.05 -6.93
N LYS A 4 8.77 12.02 -7.19
CA LYS A 4 10.14 12.02 -6.66
C LYS A 4 10.21 12.13 -5.13
N THR A 5 9.24 12.80 -4.50
CA THR A 5 9.15 12.89 -3.04
C THR A 5 8.83 11.52 -2.43
N LEU A 6 7.89 10.78 -3.04
CA LEU A 6 7.60 9.42 -2.61
C LEU A 6 8.81 8.50 -2.85
N GLU A 7 9.41 8.55 -4.04
CA GLU A 7 10.60 7.78 -4.41
C GLU A 7 11.73 7.96 -3.39
N ALA A 8 12.07 9.21 -3.06
CA ALA A 8 13.11 9.52 -2.08
C ALA A 8 12.74 9.05 -0.67
N LEU A 9 11.50 9.25 -0.24
CA LEU A 9 11.03 8.81 1.07
C LEU A 9 11.15 7.29 1.23
N LEU A 10 10.69 6.53 0.24
CA LEU A 10 10.75 5.06 0.26
C LEU A 10 12.19 4.57 0.13
N ALA A 11 13.04 5.24 -0.65
CA ALA A 11 14.47 4.94 -0.74
C ALA A 11 15.17 5.10 0.62
N THR A 12 14.88 6.19 1.36
CA THR A 12 15.44 6.41 2.70
C THR A 12 14.95 5.37 3.70
N GLU A 13 13.65 5.04 3.68
CA GLU A 13 13.07 4.10 4.63
C GLU A 13 13.54 2.65 4.39
N SER A 14 13.70 2.26 3.12
CA SER A 14 14.12 0.90 2.75
C SER A 14 15.64 0.71 2.62
N GLY A 15 16.42 1.80 2.58
CA GLY A 15 17.86 1.78 2.28
C GLY A 15 18.20 1.57 0.79
N PHE A 16 17.21 1.27 -0.06
CA PHE A 16 17.38 0.85 -1.45
C PHE A 16 17.39 2.02 -2.46
N HIS A 17 18.39 2.90 -2.37
CA HIS A 17 18.40 4.16 -3.14
C HIS A 17 18.46 3.98 -4.67
N SER A 18 19.43 3.23 -5.20
CA SER A 18 19.54 2.95 -6.65
C SER A 18 18.36 2.14 -7.17
N ASP A 19 17.95 1.17 -6.37
CA ASP A 19 16.89 0.22 -6.67
C ASP A 19 15.53 0.90 -6.77
N MET A 20 15.26 1.92 -5.94
CA MET A 20 13.99 2.63 -5.95
C MET A 20 13.72 3.35 -7.28
N VAL A 21 14.77 3.87 -7.92
CA VAL A 21 14.67 4.48 -9.26
C VAL A 21 14.18 3.43 -10.27
N THR A 22 14.78 2.24 -10.25
CA THR A 22 14.38 1.11 -11.11
C THR A 22 12.97 0.64 -10.81
N ARG A 23 12.59 0.53 -9.52
CA ARG A 23 11.24 0.16 -9.09
C ARG A 23 10.19 1.14 -9.65
N PHE A 24 10.41 2.44 -9.47
CA PHE A 24 9.50 3.48 -9.98
C PHE A 24 9.45 3.51 -11.50
N GLN A 25 10.57 3.25 -12.18
CA GLN A 25 10.58 3.09 -13.62
C GLN A 25 9.71 1.91 -14.08
N LYS A 26 9.79 0.76 -13.39
CA LYS A 26 8.93 -0.41 -13.68
C LYS A 26 7.45 -0.11 -13.43
N LEU A 27 7.11 0.62 -12.37
CA LEU A 27 5.73 1.05 -12.13
C LEU A 27 5.18 1.91 -13.28
N ARG A 28 5.97 2.83 -13.84
CA ARG A 28 5.57 3.66 -15.00
C ARG A 28 5.39 2.82 -16.28
N GLU A 29 6.31 1.88 -16.52
CA GLU A 29 6.22 0.94 -17.65
C GLU A 29 4.93 0.13 -17.59
N SER A 30 4.50 -0.27 -16.39
CA SER A 30 3.25 -1.00 -16.15
C SER A 30 2.02 -0.10 -15.91
N SER A 31 2.12 1.21 -16.13
CA SER A 31 1.01 2.18 -15.94
C SER A 31 0.44 2.24 -14.52
N LEU A 32 1.23 1.85 -13.52
CA LEU A 32 0.91 2.00 -12.09
C LEU A 32 1.34 3.36 -11.53
N LEU A 33 2.15 4.09 -12.29
CA LEU A 33 2.47 5.50 -12.12
C LEU A 33 2.32 6.19 -13.48
N SER A 34 1.92 7.47 -13.47
CA SER A 34 1.87 8.31 -14.67
C SER A 34 3.19 8.27 -15.45
N ARG A 35 3.06 8.17 -16.78
CA ARG A 35 4.17 8.16 -17.73
C ARG A 35 4.65 9.57 -18.12
N ALA A 36 4.01 10.63 -17.62
CA ALA A 36 4.29 11.99 -18.04
C ALA A 36 5.79 12.33 -17.95
N ARG A 37 6.29 12.99 -19.01
CA ARG A 37 7.73 13.23 -19.26
C ARG A 37 8.44 14.11 -18.22
N GLY A 38 7.71 14.71 -17.28
CA GLY A 38 8.27 15.50 -16.19
C GLY A 38 8.25 14.73 -14.87
N ARG A 39 9.33 13.97 -14.57
CA ARG A 39 9.53 13.17 -13.33
C ARG A 39 9.30 13.93 -12.01
N ASN A 40 9.17 15.26 -12.06
CA ASN A 40 9.11 16.16 -10.90
C ASN A 40 7.83 16.99 -10.78
N ALA A 41 6.91 16.96 -11.77
CA ALA A 41 5.80 17.91 -11.81
C ALA A 41 4.49 17.36 -11.21
N GLU A 42 4.19 16.08 -11.43
CA GLU A 42 2.84 15.56 -11.14
C GLU A 42 2.65 15.10 -9.70
N PHE A 43 1.51 15.52 -9.15
CA PHE A 43 0.98 15.00 -7.91
C PHE A 43 0.42 13.60 -8.16
N LEU A 44 0.96 12.62 -7.44
CA LEU A 44 0.44 11.28 -7.41
C LEU A 44 -0.95 11.24 -6.78
N ASN A 45 -1.85 10.49 -7.41
CA ASN A 45 -3.10 10.07 -6.81
C ASN A 45 -2.85 8.97 -5.75
N VAL A 46 -3.91 8.58 -5.02
CA VAL A 46 -3.81 7.61 -3.92
C VAL A 46 -3.34 6.24 -4.41
N ASP A 47 -3.89 5.75 -5.52
CA ASP A 47 -3.56 4.44 -6.07
C ASP A 47 -2.10 4.34 -6.53
N GLU A 48 -1.57 5.44 -7.07
CA GLU A 48 -0.16 5.58 -7.44
C GLU A 48 0.75 5.55 -6.21
N VAL A 49 0.36 6.23 -5.13
CA VAL A 49 1.09 6.18 -3.85
C VAL A 49 1.09 4.77 -3.28
N VAL A 50 -0.06 4.11 -3.25
CA VAL A 50 -0.19 2.71 -2.78
C VAL A 50 0.66 1.77 -3.63
N SER A 51 0.68 1.95 -4.96
CA SER A 51 1.53 1.16 -5.87
C SER A 51 3.02 1.39 -5.59
N GLY A 52 3.41 2.62 -5.27
CA GLY A 52 4.76 2.96 -4.80
C GLY A 52 5.14 2.21 -3.52
N ILE A 53 4.26 2.20 -2.52
CA ILE A 53 4.47 1.47 -1.26
C ILE A 53 4.67 -0.03 -1.52
N PHE A 54 3.78 -0.65 -2.30
CA PHE A 54 3.86 -2.08 -2.62
C PHE A 54 5.10 -2.47 -3.43
N SER A 55 5.67 -1.53 -4.18
CA SER A 55 6.91 -1.77 -4.91
C SER A 55 8.09 -2.14 -4.02
N MET A 56 8.06 -1.78 -2.73
CA MET A 56 9.11 -2.09 -1.76
C MET A 56 9.18 -3.58 -1.41
N VAL A 57 8.07 -4.30 -1.55
CA VAL A 57 7.95 -5.70 -1.11
C VAL A 57 8.78 -6.65 -1.97
N SER A 58 8.97 -6.31 -3.25
CA SER A 58 9.67 -7.19 -4.17
C SER A 58 11.15 -7.32 -3.80
N GLY A 59 11.65 -8.55 -3.66
CA GLY A 59 13.08 -8.80 -3.43
C GLY A 59 14.00 -8.31 -4.56
N LYS A 60 13.48 -8.10 -5.79
CA LYS A 60 14.26 -7.59 -6.94
C LYS A 60 13.54 -6.41 -7.59
N PRO A 61 14.22 -5.28 -7.89
CA PRO A 61 13.61 -4.10 -8.50
C PRO A 61 12.84 -4.36 -9.80
N GLY A 62 13.30 -5.32 -10.60
CA GLY A 62 12.67 -5.69 -11.87
C GLY A 62 11.26 -6.29 -11.75
N PHE A 63 10.89 -6.84 -10.58
CA PHE A 63 9.58 -7.44 -10.33
C PHE A 63 8.63 -6.53 -9.54
N ALA A 64 9.06 -5.32 -9.19
CA ALA A 64 8.31 -4.39 -8.37
C ALA A 64 6.88 -4.11 -8.87
N ALA A 65 6.70 -3.95 -10.18
CA ALA A 65 5.37 -3.75 -10.76
C ALA A 65 4.46 -4.97 -10.63
N MET A 66 5.02 -6.17 -10.84
CA MET A 66 4.27 -7.42 -10.69
C MET A 66 3.86 -7.65 -9.23
N THR A 67 4.76 -7.39 -8.28
CA THR A 67 4.46 -7.43 -6.85
C THR A 67 3.38 -6.42 -6.47
N ALA A 68 3.47 -5.18 -6.96
CA ALA A 68 2.45 -4.17 -6.72
C ALA A 68 1.08 -4.58 -7.28
N ILE A 69 1.01 -5.15 -8.49
CA ILE A 69 -0.25 -5.66 -9.07
C ILE A 69 -0.86 -6.77 -8.22
N GLY A 70 -0.05 -7.73 -7.77
CA GLY A 70 -0.52 -8.83 -6.94
C GLY A 70 -1.07 -8.35 -5.58
N LEU A 71 -0.32 -7.49 -4.89
CA LEU A 71 -0.73 -6.91 -3.61
C LEU A 71 -2.00 -6.06 -3.72
N ARG A 72 -2.18 -5.31 -4.82
CA ARG A 72 -3.39 -4.51 -5.05
C ARG A 72 -4.67 -5.34 -5.14
N LYS A 73 -4.57 -6.60 -5.56
CA LYS A 73 -5.70 -7.51 -5.77
C LYS A 73 -6.01 -8.40 -4.58
N LEU A 74 -5.24 -8.30 -3.49
CA LEU A 74 -5.53 -9.09 -2.30
C LEU A 74 -6.86 -8.65 -1.69
N LYS A 75 -7.71 -9.63 -1.38
CA LYS A 75 -9.03 -9.45 -0.78
C LYS A 75 -8.98 -9.89 0.69
N PRO A 76 -9.77 -9.24 1.57
CA PRO A 76 -9.83 -9.67 2.95
C PRO A 76 -10.38 -11.09 3.06
N VAL A 77 -9.86 -11.87 4.00
CA VAL A 77 -10.49 -13.11 4.46
C VAL A 77 -11.77 -12.73 5.20
N GLY A 78 -12.87 -13.45 4.96
CA GLY A 78 -14.20 -13.08 5.42
C GLY A 78 -14.87 -12.05 4.50
N LEU A 79 -15.80 -11.28 5.06
CA LEU A 79 -16.49 -10.21 4.33
C LEU A 79 -15.72 -8.88 4.46
N PRO A 80 -15.79 -7.98 3.45
CA PRO A 80 -15.16 -6.67 3.53
C PRO A 80 -15.61 -5.84 4.74
N GLU A 81 -16.87 -5.96 5.17
CA GLU A 81 -17.45 -5.25 6.33
C GLU A 81 -16.76 -5.57 7.66
N ASP A 82 -16.14 -6.74 7.78
CA ASP A 82 -15.39 -7.19 8.96
C ASP A 82 -13.89 -6.88 8.86
N ALA A 83 -13.44 -6.32 7.72
CA ALA A 83 -12.04 -6.01 7.46
C ALA A 83 -11.66 -4.57 7.87
N PHE A 84 -10.36 -4.33 7.99
CA PHE A 84 -9.81 -3.01 8.23
C PHE A 84 -10.32 -2.02 7.16
N ALA A 85 -10.80 -0.87 7.63
CA ALA A 85 -11.42 0.17 6.82
C ALA A 85 -12.67 -0.26 6.02
N GLN A 86 -13.25 -1.42 6.36
CA GLN A 86 -14.35 -2.05 5.61
C GLN A 86 -14.04 -2.22 4.10
N ALA A 87 -12.76 -2.37 3.77
CA ALA A 87 -12.28 -2.21 2.41
C ALA A 87 -12.28 -3.54 1.64
N PRO A 88 -12.72 -3.56 0.36
CA PRO A 88 -12.81 -4.77 -0.44
C PRO A 88 -11.45 -5.31 -0.90
N THR A 89 -10.39 -4.51 -0.81
CA THR A 89 -9.02 -4.90 -1.18
C THR A 89 -8.00 -4.28 -0.23
N LEU A 90 -6.80 -4.86 -0.18
CA LEU A 90 -5.68 -4.28 0.56
C LEU A 90 -5.32 -2.87 0.06
N ALA A 91 -5.38 -2.65 -1.26
CA ALA A 91 -5.11 -1.33 -1.83
C ALA A 91 -6.11 -0.28 -1.35
N ALA A 92 -7.41 -0.62 -1.33
CA ALA A 92 -8.44 0.26 -0.81
C ALA A 92 -8.26 0.52 0.69
N ALA A 93 -7.86 -0.50 1.47
CA ALA A 93 -7.64 -0.39 2.91
C ALA A 93 -6.49 0.58 3.25
N ILE A 94 -5.35 0.43 2.57
CA ILE A 94 -4.20 1.35 2.73
C ILE A 94 -4.54 2.73 2.18
N GLY A 95 -5.24 2.79 1.04
CA GLY A 95 -5.71 4.04 0.45
C GLY A 95 -6.63 4.81 1.39
N ALA A 96 -7.52 4.15 2.13
CA ALA A 96 -8.38 4.77 3.14
C ALA A 96 -7.53 5.29 4.32
N ALA A 97 -6.61 4.47 4.86
CA ALA A 97 -5.73 4.89 5.93
C ALA A 97 -4.88 6.12 5.56
N LEU A 98 -4.36 6.20 4.33
CA LEU A 98 -3.58 7.37 3.88
C LEU A 98 -4.41 8.65 3.73
N GLN A 99 -5.73 8.55 3.69
CA GLN A 99 -6.65 9.67 3.47
C GLN A 99 -7.40 10.08 4.74
N GLU A 100 -7.54 9.16 5.70
CA GLU A 100 -8.31 9.34 6.92
C GLU A 100 -7.39 9.26 8.15
N PRO A 101 -7.03 10.40 8.77
CA PRO A 101 -6.11 10.43 9.91
C PRO A 101 -6.56 9.60 11.11
N ILE A 102 -7.88 9.52 11.35
CA ILE A 102 -8.45 8.74 12.45
C ILE A 102 -8.20 7.24 12.22
N LEU A 103 -8.45 6.77 11.00
CA LEU A 103 -8.22 5.39 10.62
C LEU A 103 -6.73 5.05 10.67
N LEU A 104 -5.86 5.94 10.19
CA LEU A 104 -4.41 5.75 10.25
C LEU A 104 -3.88 5.61 11.68
N ALA A 105 -4.41 6.40 12.62
CA ALA A 105 -4.02 6.35 14.02
C ALA A 105 -4.32 5.00 14.69
N THR A 106 -5.23 4.19 14.11
CA THR A 106 -5.50 2.85 14.61
C THR A 106 -4.49 1.80 14.15
N VAL A 107 -3.73 2.07 13.09
CA VAL A 107 -2.80 1.11 12.48
C VAL A 107 -1.59 0.91 13.39
N LYS A 108 -1.32 -0.35 13.76
CA LYS A 108 -0.14 -0.74 14.52
C LYS A 108 0.99 -1.23 13.62
N GLU A 109 0.66 -2.03 12.62
CA GLU A 109 1.60 -2.53 11.62
C GLU A 109 0.86 -3.07 10.40
N ILE A 110 1.53 -3.04 9.25
CA ILE A 110 1.08 -3.75 8.05
C ILE A 110 2.21 -4.68 7.61
N ARG A 111 1.89 -5.97 7.52
CA ARG A 111 2.82 -7.00 7.04
C ARG A 111 2.48 -7.35 5.61
N LEU A 112 3.46 -7.27 4.74
CA LEU A 112 3.33 -7.59 3.33
C LEU A 112 4.29 -8.74 3.00
N GLY A 113 3.74 -9.89 2.61
CA GLY A 113 4.53 -11.03 2.16
C GLY A 113 4.73 -10.98 0.64
N ASP A 114 5.99 -11.12 0.20
CA ASP A 114 6.27 -11.45 -1.20
C ASP A 114 5.87 -12.91 -1.48
N ARG A 115 5.81 -13.27 -2.76
CA ARG A 115 5.50 -14.62 -3.21
C ARG A 115 6.52 -15.62 -2.65
N ASP A 116 6.08 -16.42 -1.67
CA ASP A 116 6.85 -17.57 -1.18
C ASP A 116 7.14 -18.54 -2.36
N PRO A 117 8.40 -18.95 -2.61
CA PRO A 117 8.73 -19.94 -3.65
C PRO A 117 8.06 -21.31 -3.46
N THR A 118 7.68 -21.65 -2.22
CA THR A 118 7.09 -22.94 -1.82
C THR A 118 5.56 -22.91 -1.68
N LYS A 119 4.97 -21.76 -1.32
CA LYS A 119 3.51 -21.58 -1.18
C LYS A 119 2.87 -20.74 -2.29
N GLY A 120 3.67 -20.04 -3.10
CA GLY A 120 3.27 -19.43 -4.37
C GLY A 120 2.32 -18.23 -4.30
N MET A 121 1.92 -17.76 -3.12
CA MET A 121 0.87 -16.73 -2.95
C MET A 121 1.36 -15.51 -2.17
N MET A 122 1.02 -14.31 -2.65
CA MET A 122 1.18 -13.06 -1.91
C MET A 122 0.09 -12.95 -0.86
N THR A 123 0.45 -12.50 0.33
CA THR A 123 -0.47 -12.37 1.46
C THR A 123 -0.12 -11.11 2.24
N ALA A 124 -1.09 -10.58 2.97
CA ALA A 124 -0.86 -9.42 3.82
C ALA A 124 -1.69 -9.48 5.09
N ALA A 125 -1.24 -8.77 6.11
CA ALA A 125 -1.97 -8.56 7.35
C ALA A 125 -1.93 -7.09 7.74
N VAL A 126 -3.07 -6.55 8.15
CA VAL A 126 -3.15 -5.23 8.78
C VAL A 126 -3.51 -5.45 10.24
N VAL A 127 -2.63 -5.06 11.16
CA VAL A 127 -2.86 -5.08 12.60
C VAL A 127 -3.24 -3.67 13.03
N TYR A 128 -4.38 -3.55 13.71
CA TYR A 128 -4.95 -2.26 14.10
C TYR A 128 -5.69 -2.36 15.44
N SER A 129 -6.18 -1.24 15.96
CA SER A 129 -7.03 -1.23 17.15
C SER A 129 -8.43 -0.70 16.85
N ASP A 130 -9.45 -1.38 17.37
CA ASP A 130 -10.84 -0.88 17.38
C ASP A 130 -11.11 0.08 18.55
N GLY A 131 -10.06 0.51 19.26
CA GLY A 131 -10.12 1.33 20.47
C GLY A 131 -10.11 0.55 21.78
N LYS A 132 -10.35 -0.77 21.75
CA LYS A 132 -10.34 -1.63 22.95
C LYS A 132 -9.45 -2.85 22.79
N ASN A 133 -9.48 -3.46 21.63
CA ASN A 133 -8.78 -4.69 21.30
C ASN A 133 -7.79 -4.46 20.15
N GLU A 134 -6.89 -5.42 20.01
CA GLU A 134 -6.10 -5.56 18.80
C GLU A 134 -6.85 -6.45 17.81
N CYS A 135 -7.01 -5.92 16.60
CA CYS A 135 -7.68 -6.56 15.49
C CYS A 135 -6.66 -6.86 14.39
N VAL A 136 -6.91 -7.91 13.62
CA VAL A 136 -6.09 -8.24 12.45
C VAL A 136 -7.00 -8.57 11.29
N SER A 137 -6.79 -7.89 10.17
CA SER A 137 -7.41 -8.24 8.89
C SER A 137 -6.37 -8.89 8.00
N LEU A 138 -6.67 -10.10 7.56
CA LEU A 138 -5.81 -10.88 6.67
C LEU A 138 -6.28 -10.72 5.24
N TYR A 139 -5.35 -10.65 4.31
CA TYR A 139 -5.60 -10.47 2.90
C TYR A 139 -4.91 -11.57 2.09
N VAL A 140 -5.66 -12.20 1.21
CA VAL A 140 -5.24 -13.35 0.39
C VAL A 140 -5.58 -13.10 -1.09
N PRO A 141 -4.98 -13.84 -2.03
CA PRO A 141 -5.28 -13.67 -3.45
C PRO A 141 -6.76 -13.92 -3.74
N GLU A 142 -7.30 -13.19 -4.71
CA GLU A 142 -8.71 -13.32 -5.15
C GLU A 142 -9.11 -14.73 -5.63
N THR A 143 -8.13 -15.60 -5.88
CA THR A 143 -8.34 -17.01 -6.25
C THR A 143 -8.68 -17.91 -5.05
N ALA A 144 -8.52 -17.44 -3.81
CA ALA A 144 -8.82 -18.19 -2.59
C ALA A 144 -10.31 -18.13 -2.21
N LEU A 145 -11.19 -18.49 -3.15
CA LEU A 145 -12.64 -18.24 -3.08
C LEU A 145 -13.34 -18.76 -1.82
N SER A 146 -12.88 -19.88 -1.25
CA SER A 146 -13.44 -20.49 -0.03
C SER A 146 -13.23 -19.64 1.23
N LEU A 147 -12.34 -18.64 1.17
CA LEU A 147 -11.96 -17.79 2.30
C LEU A 147 -12.77 -16.49 2.38
N PHE A 148 -13.62 -16.19 1.39
CA PHE A 148 -14.42 -14.95 1.35
C PHE A 148 -15.85 -15.11 1.92
N ALA A 149 -16.13 -16.24 2.56
CA ALA A 149 -17.40 -16.48 3.22
C ALA A 149 -17.42 -15.85 4.62
N LYS A 150 -18.61 -15.43 5.06
CA LYS A 150 -18.84 -14.89 6.40
C LYS A 150 -18.34 -15.85 7.49
N GLY A 151 -17.62 -15.33 8.48
CA GLY A 151 -17.09 -16.11 9.61
C GLY A 151 -15.69 -16.69 9.36
N LYS A 152 -15.19 -16.66 8.12
CA LYS A 152 -13.87 -17.20 7.79
C LYS A 152 -12.75 -16.41 8.45
N GLU A 153 -12.93 -15.14 8.72
CA GLU A 153 -11.98 -14.30 9.46
C GLU A 153 -11.68 -14.79 10.88
N LYS A 154 -12.60 -15.57 11.49
CA LYS A 154 -12.46 -16.15 12.83
C LYS A 154 -11.88 -17.56 12.82
N GLU A 155 -12.20 -18.33 11.79
CA GLU A 155 -11.74 -19.72 11.62
C GLU A 155 -10.34 -19.81 11.01
N PHE A 156 -9.96 -18.78 10.24
CA PHE A 156 -8.74 -18.82 9.47
C PHE A 156 -7.52 -18.65 10.37
N ASP A 157 -6.74 -19.72 10.49
CA ASP A 157 -5.53 -19.73 11.30
C ASP A 157 -4.48 -18.78 10.69
N ARG A 158 -4.15 -17.73 11.45
CA ARG A 158 -3.10 -16.76 11.10
C ARG A 158 -1.74 -17.43 10.87
N LEU A 159 -1.46 -18.51 11.58
CA LEU A 159 -0.21 -19.27 11.49
C LEU A 159 -0.18 -20.16 10.24
N SER A 160 -1.34 -20.57 9.73
CA SER A 160 -1.47 -21.41 8.52
C SER A 160 -0.98 -20.71 7.25
N LEU A 161 -1.08 -19.38 7.20
CA LEU A 161 -0.48 -18.59 6.12
C LEU A 161 1.01 -18.90 6.01
N GLY A 162 1.67 -19.23 7.14
CA GLY A 162 3.12 -19.29 7.22
C GLY A 162 3.70 -18.17 6.42
N LEU A 163 3.29 -16.92 6.75
CA LEU A 163 3.88 -15.70 6.22
C LEU A 163 5.38 -15.97 6.24
N SER A 164 5.93 -16.18 5.04
CA SER A 164 7.18 -16.90 4.93
C SER A 164 8.21 -16.04 5.64
N VAL A 165 8.74 -16.55 6.74
CA VAL A 165 9.80 -15.93 7.58
C VAL A 165 11.02 -15.54 6.73
N THR A 166 11.08 -15.93 5.46
CA THR A 166 12.15 -15.58 4.55
C THR A 166 12.13 -14.12 4.06
N GLN A 167 10.99 -13.48 3.75
CA GLN A 167 10.94 -12.06 3.33
C GLN A 167 9.57 -11.38 3.61
N GLU A 168 9.38 -10.89 4.83
CA GLU A 168 8.28 -9.97 5.17
C GLU A 168 8.75 -8.51 5.04
N THR A 169 7.94 -7.67 4.39
CA THR A 169 8.08 -6.21 4.49
C THR A 169 7.08 -5.68 5.51
N ILE A 170 7.60 -5.13 6.60
CA ILE A 170 6.79 -4.49 7.65
C ILE A 170 6.72 -2.99 7.35
N LEU A 171 5.50 -2.47 7.14
CA LEU A 171 5.26 -1.04 7.08
C LEU A 171 4.92 -0.53 8.47
N ALA A 172 5.82 0.28 9.02
CA ALA A 172 5.59 0.95 10.28
C ALA A 172 4.55 2.09 10.12
N PRO A 173 3.70 2.36 11.13
CA PRO A 173 2.73 3.46 11.09
C PRO A 173 3.38 4.82 10.80
N ARG A 174 4.58 5.05 11.34
CA ARG A 174 5.36 6.28 11.10
C ARG A 174 5.63 6.54 9.61
N LEU A 175 5.86 5.51 8.80
CA LEU A 175 6.03 5.67 7.37
C LEU A 175 4.72 6.14 6.71
N LEU A 176 3.61 5.46 7.03
CA LEU A 176 2.29 5.79 6.50
C LEU A 176 1.88 7.22 6.88
N GLU A 177 2.17 7.66 8.10
CA GLU A 177 1.96 9.04 8.54
C GLU A 177 2.79 10.05 7.74
N LYS A 178 4.08 9.78 7.48
CA LYS A 178 4.92 10.65 6.63
C LYS A 178 4.31 10.77 5.22
N ILE A 179 3.82 9.66 4.68
CA ILE A 179 3.18 9.62 3.36
C ILE A 179 1.86 10.42 3.37
N ALA A 180 0.97 10.15 4.32
CA ALA A 180 -0.32 10.84 4.46
C ALA A 180 -0.15 12.36 4.63
N ARG A 181 0.82 12.80 5.45
CA ARG A 181 1.16 14.23 5.59
C ARG A 181 1.63 14.83 4.26
N GLY A 182 2.51 14.13 3.54
CA GLY A 182 2.98 14.60 2.23
C GLY A 182 1.90 14.57 1.14
N MET A 183 0.89 13.72 1.26
CA MET A 183 -0.30 13.76 0.40
C MET A 183 -1.18 14.96 0.70
N THR A 184 -1.44 15.24 1.99
CA THR A 184 -2.22 16.41 2.44
C THR A 184 -1.59 17.71 1.96
N ARG A 185 -0.30 17.90 2.24
CA ARG A 185 0.46 19.09 1.80
C ARG A 185 0.44 19.28 0.29
N ALA A 186 0.52 18.19 -0.47
CA ALA A 186 0.43 18.24 -1.93
C ALA A 186 -0.94 18.71 -2.43
N ARG A 187 -2.04 18.28 -1.80
CA ARG A 187 -3.39 18.75 -2.16
C ARG A 187 -3.56 20.24 -1.87
N GLU A 188 -3.07 20.70 -0.72
CA GLU A 188 -3.08 22.12 -0.35
C GLU A 188 -2.31 22.97 -1.36
N LEU A 189 -1.12 22.53 -1.76
CA LEU A 189 -0.31 23.21 -2.78
C LEU A 189 -1.01 23.22 -4.15
N ALA A 190 -1.57 22.10 -4.59
CA ALA A 190 -2.31 22.03 -5.86
C ALA A 190 -3.53 22.97 -5.86
N ALA A 191 -4.25 23.07 -4.74
CA ALA A 191 -5.37 23.99 -4.59
C ALA A 191 -4.94 25.46 -4.64
N LEU A 192 -3.77 25.79 -4.08
CA LEU A 192 -3.19 27.14 -4.17
C LEU A 192 -2.74 27.48 -5.60
N GLU A 193 -2.07 26.54 -6.29
CA GLU A 193 -1.65 26.71 -7.69
C GLU A 193 -2.85 26.94 -8.60
N GLY A 194 -3.95 26.20 -8.42
CA GLY A 194 -5.19 26.41 -9.17
C GLY A 194 -5.84 27.76 -8.92
N LYS A 195 -5.84 28.25 -7.67
CA LYS A 195 -6.35 29.59 -7.32
C LYS A 195 -5.53 30.71 -7.95
N LEU A 196 -4.20 30.55 -7.99
CA LEU A 196 -3.29 31.53 -8.60
C LEU A 196 -3.50 31.63 -10.12
N GLN A 197 -3.69 30.51 -10.81
CA GLN A 197 -3.95 30.50 -12.25
C GLN A 197 -5.28 31.19 -12.62
N LEU A 198 -6.31 31.03 -11.79
CA LEU A 198 -7.61 31.71 -11.96
C LEU A 198 -7.58 33.21 -11.65
N SER A 199 -6.61 33.67 -10.85
CA SER A 199 -6.45 35.10 -10.51
C SER A 199 -5.64 35.91 -11.53
N VAL A 200 -4.99 35.24 -12.49
CA VAL A 200 -4.14 35.84 -13.53
C VAL A 200 -4.81 35.73 -14.93
N SER A 201 -5.97 35.08 -15.00
CA SER A 201 -6.80 34.94 -16.21
C SER A 201 -7.98 35.90 -16.17
#